data_AF-A0A2S8Z540-F1
#
_entry.id   AF-A0A2S8Z540-F1
#
_cell.length_a   1.000
_cell.length_b   1.000
_cell.length_c   1.000
_cell.angle_alpha   90.00
_cell.angle_beta   90.00
_cell.angle_gamma   90.00
#
_symmetry.space_group_name_H-M   'P 1'
#
loop_
_entity.id
_entity.type
_entity.pdbx_description
1 polymer ?
#
loop_
_entity_poly.entity_id
_entity_poly.type
_entity_poly.pdbx_seq_one_letter_code
_entity_poly.pdbx_strand_id
1 'polypeptide(L)'
;MSRLSLAPRIRYLLGRARRIDVGSVVDRAKEASEQHHKAVPAIVVDMLWSAARHNVGFQDYIDYDFAMLTRAERETFMTHPVSNQLSQRYDHPDYRWIFQDKVEFDKQFSPFLKREWLVVEEGNADAVRELTQRLGTIVTKEPVGQAGTGVHRYHAADIEDWDDFHRGLLARGELLIEEVIRQHDALAAVCPGTVNTTRITAFFDGEKAHILAMAQKFGRGAVSDQMTFGGFYTMLDENGHSVGAGYDSHGHVHETHPDSGYRIADFQLPYMDEVRAFIDEVARVVPQVQYVGWDIVVSPDGPVLVEGNWGAGVYENKPSVTGIRTGHKPRYREVIGF
;
A
#
# COMPACT_ATOMS: atom_id res chain seq x y z
N MET A 1 22.55 -24.14 -1.43
CA MET A 1 22.44 -23.76 -2.86
C MET A 1 21.54 -24.76 -3.59
N SER A 2 20.22 -24.57 -3.54
CA SER A 2 19.28 -25.40 -4.32
C SER A 2 19.31 -24.94 -5.78
N ARG A 3 19.80 -25.79 -6.69
CA ARG A 3 19.72 -25.58 -8.14
C ARG A 3 18.25 -25.69 -8.55
N LEU A 4 17.52 -24.58 -8.54
CA LEU A 4 16.23 -24.48 -9.22
C LEU A 4 16.41 -24.93 -10.68
N SER A 5 15.65 -25.94 -11.10
CA SER A 5 15.78 -26.52 -12.44
C SER A 5 15.56 -25.44 -13.52
N LEU A 6 16.37 -25.47 -14.59
CA LEU A 6 16.33 -24.46 -15.65
C LEU A 6 14.98 -24.43 -16.40
N ALA A 7 14.29 -25.57 -16.48
CA ALA A 7 13.11 -25.73 -17.35
C ALA A 7 11.88 -24.92 -16.89
N PRO A 8 11.47 -24.89 -15.60
CA PRO A 8 10.42 -24.00 -15.12
C PRO A 8 10.75 -22.52 -15.32
N ARG A 9 12.02 -22.13 -15.13
CA ARG A 9 12.48 -20.75 -15.30
C ARG A 9 12.40 -20.31 -16.77
N ILE A 10 12.81 -21.18 -17.70
CA ILE A 10 12.69 -20.94 -19.14
C ILE A 10 11.21 -20.88 -19.57
N ARG A 11 10.37 -21.79 -19.08
CA ARG A 11 8.92 -21.80 -19.38
C ARG A 11 8.22 -20.55 -18.86
N TYR A 12 8.58 -20.10 -17.66
CA TYR A 12 8.10 -18.85 -17.07
C TYR A 12 8.55 -17.61 -17.87
N LEU A 13 9.82 -17.56 -18.29
CA LEU A 13 10.35 -16.47 -19.12
C LEU A 13 9.70 -16.43 -20.51
N LEU A 14 9.47 -17.59 -21.15
CA LEU A 14 8.76 -17.69 -22.44
C LEU A 14 7.29 -17.30 -22.31
N GLY A 15 6.63 -17.67 -21.20
CA GLY A 15 5.27 -17.24 -20.89
C GLY A 15 5.15 -15.73 -20.69
N ARG A 16 6.13 -15.11 -20.01
CA ARG A 16 6.22 -13.65 -19.90
C ARG A 16 6.47 -13.00 -21.26
N ALA A 17 7.43 -13.49 -22.04
CA ALA A 17 7.79 -12.94 -23.34
C ALA A 17 6.59 -12.85 -24.32
N ARG A 18 5.70 -13.85 -24.29
CA ARG A 18 4.46 -13.86 -25.10
C ARG A 18 3.39 -12.85 -24.66
N ARG A 19 3.54 -12.27 -23.46
CA ARG A 19 2.61 -11.28 -22.87
C ARG A 19 3.25 -9.90 -22.74
N ILE A 20 4.46 -9.69 -23.26
CA ILE A 20 5.09 -8.37 -23.26
C ILE A 20 4.35 -7.51 -24.28
N ASP A 21 3.64 -6.51 -23.77
CA ASP A 21 3.18 -5.40 -24.58
C ASP A 21 4.38 -4.51 -24.93
N VAL A 22 4.87 -4.67 -26.16
CA VAL A 22 6.03 -3.95 -26.67
C VAL A 22 5.79 -2.44 -26.69
N GLY A 23 4.56 -1.99 -26.98
CA GLY A 23 4.21 -0.57 -26.95
C GLY A 23 4.38 0.00 -25.56
N SER A 24 3.80 -0.68 -24.57
CA SER A 24 3.89 -0.31 -23.15
C SER A 24 5.32 -0.30 -22.59
N VAL A 25 6.23 -1.14 -23.12
CA VAL A 25 7.66 -1.10 -22.75
C VAL A 25 8.37 0.11 -23.37
N VAL A 26 8.09 0.41 -24.63
CA VAL A 26 8.70 1.55 -25.33
C VAL A 26 8.25 2.87 -24.69
N ASP A 27 6.99 3.00 -24.31
CA ASP A 27 6.49 4.23 -23.70
C ASP A 27 7.12 4.48 -22.32
N ARG A 28 7.25 3.46 -21.48
CA ARG A 28 8.03 3.54 -20.24
C ARG A 28 9.50 3.88 -20.50
N ALA A 29 10.10 3.33 -21.55
CA ALA A 29 11.48 3.64 -21.88
C ALA A 29 11.67 5.10 -22.36
N LYS A 30 10.66 5.69 -23.01
CA LYS A 30 10.66 7.13 -23.35
C LYS A 30 10.58 7.99 -22.10
N GLU A 31 9.70 7.63 -21.15
CA GLU A 31 9.58 8.33 -19.87
C GLU A 31 10.93 8.35 -19.11
N ALA A 32 11.56 7.19 -18.92
CA ALA A 32 12.88 7.12 -18.30
C ALA A 32 13.98 7.82 -19.11
N SER A 33 13.85 7.86 -20.45
CA SER A 33 14.79 8.58 -21.33
C SER A 33 14.71 10.09 -21.11
N GLU A 34 13.49 10.62 -21.00
CA GLU A 34 13.25 12.03 -20.70
C GLU A 34 13.76 12.39 -19.31
N GLN A 35 13.46 11.57 -18.30
CA GLN A 35 13.85 11.79 -16.91
C GLN A 35 15.38 11.71 -16.68
N HIS A 36 16.08 10.80 -17.37
CA HIS A 36 17.49 10.51 -17.09
C HIS A 36 18.45 10.84 -18.24
N HIS A 37 17.95 11.44 -19.32
CA HIS A 37 18.73 11.85 -20.49
C HIS A 37 19.56 10.70 -21.11
N LYS A 38 18.96 9.51 -21.22
CA LYS A 38 19.57 8.32 -21.81
C LYS A 38 18.83 7.89 -23.06
N ALA A 39 19.53 7.35 -24.06
CA ALA A 39 18.91 6.93 -25.31
C ALA A 39 17.87 5.81 -25.07
N VAL A 40 16.66 5.97 -25.62
CA VAL A 40 15.54 5.01 -25.50
C VAL A 40 15.96 3.57 -25.80
N PRO A 41 16.70 3.24 -26.88
CA PRO A 41 17.11 1.85 -27.14
C PRO A 41 17.99 1.25 -26.03
N ALA A 42 18.85 2.07 -25.41
CA ALA A 42 19.70 1.62 -24.30
C ALA A 42 18.84 1.29 -23.07
N ILE A 43 17.82 2.10 -22.78
CA ILE A 43 16.88 1.86 -21.68
C ILE A 43 16.03 0.62 -21.94
N VAL A 44 15.51 0.42 -23.15
CA VAL A 44 14.76 -0.80 -23.51
C VAL A 44 15.60 -2.05 -23.25
N VAL A 45 16.85 -2.06 -23.70
CA VAL A 45 17.76 -3.19 -23.47
C VAL A 45 18.01 -3.41 -21.97
N ASP A 46 18.24 -2.35 -21.21
CA ASP A 46 18.50 -2.42 -19.77
C ASP A 46 17.27 -2.89 -18.97
N MET A 47 16.07 -2.42 -19.32
CA MET A 47 14.79 -2.86 -18.76
C MET A 47 14.58 -4.36 -18.99
N LEU A 48 14.76 -4.83 -20.23
CA LEU A 48 14.62 -6.25 -20.58
C LEU A 48 15.67 -7.11 -19.85
N TRP A 49 16.91 -6.64 -19.78
CA TRP A 49 17.98 -7.32 -19.05
C TRP A 49 17.66 -7.41 -17.56
N SER A 50 17.24 -6.30 -16.94
CA SER A 50 16.87 -6.21 -15.53
C SER A 50 15.68 -7.12 -15.20
N ALA A 51 14.66 -7.17 -16.05
CA ALA A 51 13.51 -8.05 -15.89
C ALA A 51 13.86 -9.54 -16.03
N ALA A 52 14.80 -9.89 -16.91
CA ALA A 52 15.20 -11.28 -17.16
C ALA A 52 16.20 -11.83 -16.14
N ARG A 53 17.13 -11.00 -15.66
CA ARG A 53 18.26 -11.43 -14.81
C ARG A 53 18.13 -11.02 -13.35
N HIS A 54 17.45 -9.92 -13.06
CA HIS A 54 17.44 -9.30 -11.74
C HIS A 54 16.06 -9.22 -11.09
N ASN A 55 15.02 -9.82 -11.70
CA ASN A 55 13.64 -9.82 -11.20
C ASN A 55 13.08 -8.40 -10.95
N VAL A 56 13.36 -7.48 -11.87
CA VAL A 56 12.85 -6.10 -11.82
C VAL A 56 11.61 -6.01 -12.71
N GLY A 57 10.48 -5.56 -12.16
CA GLY A 57 9.30 -5.23 -12.97
C GLY A 57 9.56 -4.00 -13.83
N PHE A 58 8.87 -3.86 -14.96
CA PHE A 58 9.05 -2.66 -15.79
C PHE A 58 8.60 -1.39 -15.06
N GLN A 59 7.57 -1.47 -14.21
CA GLN A 59 7.16 -0.35 -13.37
C GLN A 59 8.19 -0.05 -12.27
N ASP A 60 8.71 -1.07 -11.57
CA ASP A 60 9.80 -0.89 -10.58
C ASP A 60 10.99 -0.12 -11.15
N TYR A 61 11.32 -0.42 -12.42
CA TYR A 61 12.45 0.21 -13.11
C TYR A 61 12.23 1.73 -13.26
N ILE A 62 11.00 2.16 -13.51
CA ILE A 62 10.62 3.57 -13.68
C ILE A 62 10.44 4.23 -12.31
N ASP A 63 9.61 3.64 -11.44
CA ASP A 63 9.24 4.21 -10.15
C ASP A 63 10.47 4.48 -9.28
N TYR A 64 11.47 3.59 -9.33
CA TYR A 64 12.67 3.65 -8.47
C TYR A 64 13.95 4.06 -9.22
N ASP A 65 13.82 4.71 -10.38
CA ASP A 65 14.91 5.29 -11.19
C ASP A 65 16.05 4.31 -11.50
N PHE A 66 15.75 3.05 -11.83
CA PHE A 66 16.81 2.06 -12.08
C PHE A 66 17.80 2.51 -13.15
N ALA A 67 17.33 3.28 -14.14
CA ALA A 67 18.17 3.84 -15.18
C ALA A 67 19.33 4.66 -14.63
N MET A 68 19.23 5.38 -13.51
CA MET A 68 20.33 6.19 -12.97
C MET A 68 21.23 5.44 -11.97
N LEU A 69 20.85 4.24 -11.54
CA LEU A 69 21.55 3.47 -10.52
C LEU A 69 22.68 2.61 -11.10
N THR A 70 23.75 2.47 -10.32
CA THR A 70 24.81 1.49 -10.57
C THR A 70 24.31 0.08 -10.25
N ARG A 71 25.06 -0.94 -10.68
CA ARG A 71 24.71 -2.33 -10.39
C ARG A 71 24.63 -2.62 -8.88
N ALA A 72 25.60 -2.13 -8.10
CA ALA A 72 25.62 -2.35 -6.64
C ALA A 72 24.43 -1.70 -5.96
N GLU A 73 24.07 -0.49 -6.37
CA GLU A 73 22.88 0.21 -5.87
C GLU A 73 21.59 -0.54 -6.24
N ARG A 74 21.42 -0.97 -7.49
CA ARG A 74 20.24 -1.76 -7.93
C ARG A 74 20.04 -3.04 -7.14
N GLU A 75 21.13 -3.68 -6.69
CA GLU A 75 21.06 -4.92 -5.90
C GLU A 75 20.46 -4.72 -4.50
N THR A 76 20.33 -3.46 -4.04
CA THR A 76 19.73 -3.08 -2.76
C THR A 76 18.22 -2.77 -2.83
N PHE A 77 17.63 -2.66 -4.01
CA PHE A 77 16.21 -2.35 -4.15
C PHE A 77 15.33 -3.59 -4.04
N MET A 78 14.26 -3.49 -3.25
CA MET A 78 13.13 -4.40 -3.34
C MET A 78 12.35 -4.14 -4.63
N THR A 79 11.76 -5.21 -5.17
CA THR A 79 11.00 -5.14 -6.43
C THR A 79 9.74 -5.98 -6.30
N HIS A 80 8.68 -5.62 -7.02
CA HIS A 80 7.42 -6.34 -6.96
C HIS A 80 7.57 -7.85 -7.22
N PRO A 81 8.39 -8.32 -8.19
CA PRO A 81 8.61 -9.75 -8.39
C PRO A 81 9.30 -10.46 -7.23
N VAL A 82 10.18 -9.78 -6.47
CA VAL A 82 10.82 -10.35 -5.27
C VAL A 82 9.83 -10.35 -4.11
N SER A 83 9.11 -9.25 -3.88
CA SER A 83 8.07 -9.15 -2.85
C SER A 83 7.00 -10.24 -3.03
N ASN A 84 6.50 -10.44 -4.26
CA ASN A 84 5.55 -11.52 -4.54
C ASN A 84 6.14 -12.92 -4.28
N GLN A 85 7.44 -13.16 -4.52
CA GLN A 85 8.05 -14.44 -4.17
C GLN A 85 8.07 -14.68 -2.66
N LEU A 86 8.28 -13.61 -1.86
CA LEU A 86 8.19 -13.68 -0.41
C LEU A 86 6.75 -13.96 0.02
N SER A 87 5.75 -13.22 -0.48
CA SER A 87 4.34 -13.49 -0.17
C SER A 87 3.95 -14.93 -0.51
N GLN A 88 4.34 -15.42 -1.69
CA GLN A 88 4.01 -16.79 -2.09
C GLN A 88 4.68 -17.86 -1.22
N ARG A 89 5.81 -17.54 -0.59
CA ARG A 89 6.57 -18.47 0.25
C ARG A 89 6.12 -18.45 1.70
N TYR A 90 5.79 -17.28 2.23
CA TYR A 90 5.61 -17.05 3.66
C TYR A 90 4.16 -16.80 4.07
N ASP A 91 3.27 -16.55 3.11
CA ASP A 91 1.85 -16.38 3.40
C ASP A 91 1.11 -17.64 3.04
N HIS A 92 0.62 -18.38 4.03
CA HIS A 92 -0.03 -19.66 3.80
C HIS A 92 -1.33 -19.47 2.99
N PRO A 93 -1.52 -20.16 1.84
CA PRO A 93 -2.67 -19.96 0.96
C PRO A 93 -4.04 -20.00 1.65
N ASP A 94 -4.23 -20.96 2.56
CA ASP A 94 -5.50 -21.17 3.27
C ASP A 94 -5.93 -20.03 4.20
N TYR A 95 -5.04 -19.06 4.46
CA TYR A 95 -5.30 -17.93 5.36
C TYR A 95 -5.34 -16.58 4.65
N ARG A 96 -4.91 -16.51 3.38
CA ARG A 96 -4.86 -15.26 2.60
C ARG A 96 -6.23 -14.62 2.38
N TRP A 97 -7.28 -15.42 2.35
CA TRP A 97 -8.65 -14.94 2.13
C TRP A 97 -9.13 -14.01 3.27
N ILE A 98 -8.63 -14.21 4.50
CA ILE A 98 -8.91 -13.32 5.65
C ILE A 98 -8.47 -11.89 5.35
N PHE A 99 -7.38 -11.72 4.59
CA PHE A 99 -6.84 -10.42 4.19
C PHE A 99 -7.46 -9.88 2.89
N GLN A 100 -8.29 -10.67 2.20
CA GLN A 100 -8.95 -10.27 0.96
C GLN A 100 -10.41 -9.87 1.20
N ASP A 101 -11.07 -10.55 2.13
CA ASP A 101 -12.43 -10.26 2.56
C ASP A 101 -12.38 -9.27 3.73
N LYS A 102 -12.79 -8.02 3.49
CA LYS A 102 -12.76 -6.97 4.51
C LYS A 102 -13.68 -7.25 5.70
N VAL A 103 -14.77 -7.98 5.50
CA VAL A 103 -15.67 -8.35 6.60
C VAL A 103 -15.01 -9.39 7.50
N GLU A 104 -14.35 -10.38 6.91
CA GLU A 104 -13.58 -11.34 7.71
C GLU A 104 -12.37 -10.68 8.38
N PHE A 105 -11.66 -9.81 7.66
CA PHE A 105 -10.59 -9.02 8.23
C PHE A 105 -11.06 -8.26 9.47
N ASP A 106 -12.18 -7.52 9.35
CA ASP A 106 -12.69 -6.73 10.46
C ASP A 106 -13.12 -7.60 11.66
N LYS A 107 -13.66 -8.80 11.41
CA LYS A 107 -13.95 -9.78 12.48
C LYS A 107 -12.70 -10.23 13.21
N GLN A 108 -11.66 -10.65 12.47
CA GLN A 108 -10.43 -11.19 13.04
C GLN A 108 -9.62 -10.12 13.77
N PHE A 109 -9.62 -8.89 13.24
CA PHE A 109 -8.81 -7.79 13.74
C PHE A 109 -9.60 -6.74 14.53
N SER A 110 -10.87 -7.01 14.85
CA SER A 110 -11.78 -6.09 15.58
C SER A 110 -11.15 -5.35 16.77
N PRO A 111 -10.35 -6.00 17.65
CA PRO A 111 -9.70 -5.31 18.77
C PRO A 111 -8.75 -4.16 18.37
N PHE A 112 -8.23 -4.18 17.15
CA PHE A 112 -7.24 -3.25 16.60
C PHE A 112 -7.82 -2.17 15.68
N LEU A 113 -9.08 -2.33 15.26
CA LEU A 113 -9.75 -1.37 14.37
C LEU A 113 -10.13 -0.09 15.11
N LYS A 114 -10.53 -0.22 16.38
CA LYS A 114 -10.99 0.86 17.28
C LYS A 114 -12.05 1.78 16.67
N ARG A 115 -12.91 1.22 15.82
CA ARG A 115 -14.00 1.92 15.14
C ARG A 115 -15.20 1.00 15.02
N GLU A 116 -16.38 1.58 14.91
CA GLU A 116 -17.60 0.81 14.67
C GLU A 116 -17.71 0.39 13.20
N TRP A 117 -18.28 -0.78 12.97
CA TRP A 117 -18.54 -1.29 11.63
C TRP A 117 -19.80 -2.16 11.60
N LEU A 118 -20.43 -2.25 10.44
CA LEU A 118 -21.67 -3.00 10.22
C LEU A 118 -21.70 -3.62 8.83
N VAL A 119 -22.13 -4.88 8.74
CA VAL A 119 -22.38 -5.56 7.47
C VAL A 119 -23.79 -5.19 6.99
N VAL A 120 -23.91 -4.77 5.73
CA VAL A 120 -25.20 -4.48 5.09
C VAL A 120 -25.80 -5.80 4.61
N GLU A 121 -27.00 -6.12 5.09
CA GLU A 121 -27.71 -7.37 4.80
C GLU A 121 -29.17 -7.07 4.43
N GLU A 122 -29.83 -8.01 3.76
CA GLU A 122 -31.27 -7.88 3.52
C GLU A 122 -32.02 -7.76 4.85
N GLY A 123 -32.87 -6.73 4.99
CA GLY A 123 -33.71 -6.54 6.18
C GLY A 123 -33.08 -5.77 7.34
N ASN A 124 -31.84 -5.26 7.23
CA ASN A 124 -31.19 -4.48 8.29
C ASN A 124 -31.13 -2.95 8.04
N ALA A 125 -32.05 -2.42 7.23
CA ALA A 125 -32.13 -0.99 6.91
C ALA A 125 -32.18 -0.08 8.16
N ASP A 126 -32.95 -0.47 9.19
CA ASP A 126 -33.03 0.28 10.45
C ASP A 126 -31.68 0.38 11.17
N ALA A 127 -30.88 -0.69 11.15
CA ALA A 127 -29.55 -0.71 11.78
C ALA A 127 -28.56 0.15 10.99
N VAL A 128 -28.60 0.10 9.65
CA VAL A 128 -27.82 1.01 8.78
C VAL A 128 -28.17 2.46 9.08
N ARG A 129 -29.46 2.78 9.18
CA ARG A 129 -29.94 4.12 9.51
C ARG A 129 -29.44 4.57 10.89
N GLU A 130 -29.66 3.76 11.93
CA GLU A 130 -29.27 4.13 13.30
C GLU A 130 -27.78 4.43 13.41
N LEU A 131 -26.93 3.54 12.85
CA LEU A 131 -25.49 3.72 12.83
C LEU A 131 -25.09 4.98 12.05
N THR A 132 -25.63 5.15 10.84
CA THR A 132 -25.27 6.27 9.97
C THR A 132 -25.68 7.61 10.57
N GLN A 133 -26.88 7.69 11.16
CA GLN A 133 -27.36 8.91 11.82
C GLN A 133 -26.52 9.26 13.05
N ARG A 134 -26.11 8.25 13.83
CA ARG A 134 -25.30 8.46 15.03
C ARG A 134 -23.87 8.89 14.71
N LEU A 135 -23.25 8.30 13.69
CA LEU A 135 -21.90 8.65 13.25
C LEU A 135 -21.85 9.93 12.40
N GLY A 136 -22.96 10.27 11.74
CA GLY A 136 -23.10 11.44 10.87
C GLY A 136 -22.39 11.30 9.51
N THR A 137 -21.21 10.67 9.45
CA THR A 137 -20.50 10.32 8.22
C THR A 137 -20.01 8.89 8.31
N ILE A 138 -20.19 8.13 7.23
CA ILE A 138 -19.74 6.74 7.12
C ILE A 138 -18.88 6.54 5.88
N VAL A 139 -18.03 5.51 5.93
CA VAL A 139 -17.34 4.96 4.76
C VAL A 139 -17.97 3.61 4.45
N THR A 140 -18.31 3.36 3.19
CA THR A 140 -18.75 2.05 2.72
C THR A 140 -17.68 1.39 1.87
N LYS A 141 -17.64 0.07 1.86
CA LYS A 141 -16.67 -0.73 1.10
C LYS A 141 -17.32 -1.96 0.49
N GLU A 142 -16.87 -2.33 -0.70
CA GLU A 142 -17.03 -3.69 -1.22
C GLU A 142 -16.12 -4.67 -0.43
N PRO A 143 -16.65 -5.82 0.07
CA PRO A 143 -15.87 -6.75 0.89
C PRO A 143 -14.62 -7.27 0.19
N VAL A 144 -14.73 -7.59 -1.11
CA VAL A 144 -13.63 -8.09 -1.92
C VAL A 144 -13.32 -7.08 -3.01
N GLY A 145 -12.11 -6.55 -3.02
CA GLY A 145 -11.67 -5.54 -3.97
C GLY A 145 -10.26 -5.06 -3.66
N GLN A 146 -9.61 -4.41 -4.64
CA GLN A 146 -8.24 -3.89 -4.51
C GLN A 146 -8.17 -2.40 -4.86
N ALA A 147 -7.12 -1.72 -4.41
CA ALA A 147 -6.79 -0.34 -4.83
C ALA A 147 -7.86 0.73 -4.54
N GLY A 148 -8.72 0.52 -3.54
CA GLY A 148 -9.75 1.49 -3.14
C GLY A 148 -10.90 1.64 -4.13
N THR A 149 -10.98 0.80 -5.17
CA THR A 149 -12.20 0.72 -6.00
C THR A 149 -13.32 0.14 -5.15
N GLY A 150 -14.46 0.83 -5.07
CA GLY A 150 -15.58 0.42 -4.23
C GLY A 150 -15.56 0.98 -2.80
N VAL A 151 -14.82 2.07 -2.56
CA VAL A 151 -14.86 2.81 -1.29
C VAL A 151 -15.60 4.13 -1.50
N HIS A 152 -16.64 4.39 -0.69
CA HIS A 152 -17.46 5.59 -0.81
C HIS A 152 -17.66 6.26 0.55
N ARG A 153 -17.89 7.57 0.55
CA ARG A 153 -18.20 8.37 1.74
C ARG A 153 -19.61 8.91 1.61
N TYR A 154 -20.42 8.72 2.64
CA TYR A 154 -21.77 9.26 2.72
C TYR A 154 -21.96 10.07 3.99
N HIS A 155 -22.75 11.13 3.89
CA HIS A 155 -23.19 11.94 5.02
C HIS A 155 -24.65 11.64 5.32
N ALA A 156 -24.97 11.40 6.58
CA ALA A 156 -26.33 11.12 7.03
C ALA A 156 -27.32 12.24 6.66
N ALA A 157 -26.83 13.48 6.60
CA ALA A 157 -27.60 14.66 6.21
C ALA A 157 -28.04 14.64 4.74
N ASP A 158 -27.36 13.89 3.87
CA ASP A 158 -27.67 13.81 2.44
C ASP A 158 -28.62 12.64 2.12
N ILE A 159 -29.04 11.86 3.13
CA ILE A 159 -29.90 10.68 2.96
C ILE A 159 -31.34 11.04 3.30
N GLU A 160 -32.20 11.09 2.29
CA GLU A 160 -33.63 11.39 2.44
C GLU A 160 -34.49 10.14 2.66
N ASP A 161 -34.21 9.05 1.92
CA ASP A 161 -34.91 7.77 1.99
C ASP A 161 -33.93 6.66 2.40
N TRP A 162 -34.08 6.17 3.64
CA TRP A 162 -33.21 5.15 4.21
C TRP A 162 -33.41 3.76 3.62
N ASP A 163 -34.64 3.44 3.20
CA ASP A 163 -34.91 2.15 2.56
C ASP A 163 -34.31 2.14 1.14
N ASP A 164 -34.38 3.27 0.43
CA ASP A 164 -33.73 3.40 -0.88
C ASP A 164 -32.22 3.41 -0.78
N PHE A 165 -31.66 4.13 0.20
CA PHE A 165 -30.23 4.12 0.46
C PHE A 165 -29.72 2.69 0.75
N HIS A 166 -30.40 1.95 1.64
CA HIS A 166 -30.08 0.57 1.96
C HIS A 166 -30.13 -0.36 0.73
N ARG A 167 -31.21 -0.31 -0.06
CA ARG A 167 -31.30 -1.05 -1.33
C ARG A 167 -30.18 -0.68 -2.29
N GLY A 168 -29.81 0.60 -2.34
CA GLY A 168 -28.71 1.10 -3.16
C GLY A 168 -27.36 0.52 -2.76
N LEU A 169 -27.07 0.43 -1.46
CA LEU A 169 -25.84 -0.19 -0.94
C LEU A 169 -25.76 -1.67 -1.37
N LEU A 170 -26.84 -2.42 -1.19
CA LEU A 170 -26.93 -3.82 -1.62
C LEU A 170 -26.73 -3.97 -3.14
N ALA A 171 -27.37 -3.12 -3.93
CA ALA A 171 -27.28 -3.18 -5.39
C ALA A 171 -25.87 -2.88 -5.92
N ARG A 172 -25.09 -2.05 -5.21
CA ARG A 172 -23.71 -1.71 -5.57
C ARG A 172 -22.67 -2.65 -4.94
N GLY A 173 -23.07 -3.58 -4.08
CA GLY A 173 -22.15 -4.46 -3.37
C GLY A 173 -21.36 -3.76 -2.25
N GLU A 174 -21.81 -2.60 -1.80
CA GLU A 174 -21.22 -1.84 -0.69
C GLU A 174 -21.68 -2.45 0.65
N LEU A 175 -21.13 -3.61 0.98
CA LEU A 175 -21.64 -4.47 2.06
C LEU A 175 -20.98 -4.25 3.42
N LEU A 176 -19.95 -3.41 3.50
CA LEU A 176 -19.29 -3.07 4.77
C LEU A 176 -19.39 -1.56 5.02
N ILE A 177 -19.98 -1.18 6.15
CA ILE A 177 -19.99 0.19 6.66
C ILE A 177 -18.96 0.30 7.78
N GLU A 178 -18.15 1.35 7.76
CA GLU A 178 -17.20 1.67 8.82
C GLU A 178 -17.34 3.14 9.24
N GLU A 179 -17.13 3.39 10.53
CA GLU A 179 -16.91 4.71 11.08
C GLU A 179 -15.65 5.37 10.47
N VAL A 180 -15.72 6.68 10.22
CA VAL A 180 -14.58 7.45 9.75
C VAL A 180 -13.51 7.52 10.84
N ILE A 181 -12.32 7.02 10.53
CA ILE A 181 -11.18 7.06 11.45
C ILE A 181 -10.80 8.51 11.77
N ARG A 182 -10.76 8.84 13.06
CA ARG A 182 -10.17 10.08 13.54
C ARG A 182 -8.64 9.93 13.60
N GLN A 183 -7.95 10.55 12.65
CA GLN A 183 -6.49 10.59 12.62
C GLN A 183 -5.92 11.67 13.56
N HIS A 184 -4.67 11.49 13.99
CA HIS A 184 -3.91 12.43 14.81
C HIS A 184 -3.68 13.78 14.09
N ASP A 185 -3.55 14.87 14.85
CA ASP A 185 -3.42 16.23 14.33
C ASP A 185 -2.23 16.40 13.36
N ALA A 186 -1.13 15.68 13.59
CA ALA A 186 0.02 15.64 12.68
C ALA A 186 -0.32 15.14 11.27
N LEU A 187 -1.20 14.13 11.15
CA LEU A 187 -1.69 13.63 9.85
C LEU A 187 -2.72 14.60 9.25
N ALA A 188 -3.62 15.12 10.09
CA ALA A 188 -4.63 16.09 9.68
C ALA A 188 -4.04 17.42 9.20
N ALA A 189 -2.88 17.83 9.71
CA ALA A 189 -2.14 19.01 9.25
C ALA A 189 -1.70 18.89 7.78
N VAL A 190 -1.46 17.66 7.30
CA VAL A 190 -1.13 17.43 5.89
C VAL A 190 -2.39 17.38 5.04
N CYS A 191 -3.37 16.54 5.40
CA CYS A 191 -4.65 16.47 4.69
C CYS A 191 -5.79 16.05 5.64
N PRO A 192 -6.66 16.97 6.10
CA PRO A 192 -7.75 16.62 7.02
C PRO A 192 -8.94 15.95 6.31
N GLY A 193 -9.08 16.14 4.99
CA GLY A 193 -10.22 15.65 4.21
C GLY A 193 -10.14 14.19 3.79
N THR A 194 -9.00 13.53 4.04
CA THR A 194 -8.75 12.12 3.75
C THR A 194 -8.04 11.48 4.94
N VAL A 195 -8.35 10.22 5.24
CA VAL A 195 -7.59 9.43 6.21
C VAL A 195 -6.24 9.06 5.58
N ASN A 196 -5.14 9.56 6.14
CA ASN A 196 -3.78 9.38 5.63
C ASN A 196 -3.15 8.15 6.29
N THR A 197 -2.98 7.09 5.51
CA THR A 197 -2.47 5.80 5.99
C THR A 197 -0.95 5.73 5.95
N THR A 198 -0.36 5.05 6.92
CA THR A 198 1.03 4.60 6.85
C THR A 198 1.05 3.15 6.40
N ARG A 199 1.68 2.87 5.26
CA ARG A 199 2.00 1.51 4.82
C ARG A 199 3.25 1.05 5.57
N ILE A 200 3.13 -0.04 6.30
CA ILE A 200 4.23 -0.71 7.00
C ILE A 200 4.35 -2.13 6.46
N THR A 201 5.41 -2.39 5.70
CA THR A 201 5.74 -3.75 5.29
C THR A 201 6.51 -4.43 6.42
N ALA A 202 5.97 -5.53 6.93
CA ALA A 202 6.56 -6.26 8.05
C ALA A 202 6.66 -7.77 7.78
N PHE A 203 7.59 -8.43 8.47
CA PHE A 203 7.73 -9.87 8.49
C PHE A 203 7.66 -10.42 9.92
N PHE A 204 6.75 -11.35 10.17
CA PHE A 204 6.65 -12.07 11.43
C PHE A 204 7.46 -13.36 11.38
N ASP A 205 8.50 -13.46 12.20
CA ASP A 205 9.40 -14.63 12.20
C ASP A 205 8.91 -15.81 13.05
N GLY A 206 7.74 -15.67 13.71
CA GLY A 206 7.18 -16.62 14.67
C GLY A 206 7.34 -16.17 16.12
N GLU A 207 8.28 -15.25 16.39
CA GLU A 207 8.55 -14.68 17.71
C GLU A 207 8.25 -13.19 17.76
N LYS A 208 8.59 -12.42 16.72
CA LYS A 208 8.43 -10.97 16.64
C LYS A 208 8.19 -10.49 15.20
N ALA A 209 7.45 -9.39 15.04
CA ALA A 209 7.34 -8.67 13.78
C ALA A 209 8.52 -7.73 13.57
N HIS A 210 9.10 -7.80 12.36
CA HIS A 210 10.19 -6.95 11.91
C HIS A 210 9.67 -5.98 10.86
N ILE A 211 9.75 -4.68 11.12
CA ILE A 211 9.41 -3.65 10.14
C ILE A 211 10.52 -3.57 9.10
N LEU A 212 10.15 -3.74 7.83
CA LEU A 212 11.07 -3.81 6.70
C LEU A 212 11.13 -2.50 5.92
N ALA A 213 9.98 -1.85 5.72
CA ALA A 213 9.87 -0.55 5.07
C ALA A 213 8.61 0.18 5.57
N MET A 214 8.64 1.51 5.55
CA MET A 214 7.51 2.36 5.90
C MET A 214 7.33 3.46 4.85
N ALA A 215 6.09 3.70 4.45
CA ALA A 215 5.72 4.79 3.56
C ALA A 215 4.49 5.50 4.14
N GLN A 216 4.57 6.81 4.30
CA GLN A 216 3.40 7.62 4.62
C GLN A 216 2.70 7.99 3.32
N LYS A 217 1.42 7.63 3.20
CA LYS A 217 0.56 8.06 2.11
C LYS A 217 -0.21 9.31 2.52
N PHE A 218 -0.48 10.17 1.55
CA PHE A 218 -1.24 11.40 1.73
C PHE A 218 -2.37 11.47 0.70
N GLY A 219 -3.58 11.80 1.18
CA GLY A 219 -4.75 11.97 0.34
C GLY A 219 -4.90 13.38 -0.23
N ARG A 220 -6.02 13.64 -0.89
CA ARG A 220 -6.32 14.91 -1.59
C ARG A 220 -7.75 15.43 -1.31
N GLY A 221 -8.27 15.15 -0.12
CA GLY A 221 -9.65 15.46 0.29
C GLY A 221 -10.71 14.44 -0.17
N ALA A 222 -10.30 13.44 -0.93
CA ALA A 222 -11.13 12.31 -1.35
C ALA A 222 -11.32 11.28 -0.23
N VAL A 223 -12.13 10.24 -0.49
CA VAL A 223 -12.40 9.17 0.49
C VAL A 223 -11.17 8.31 0.82
N SER A 224 -10.18 8.26 -0.08
CA SER A 224 -8.99 7.44 0.07
C SER A 224 -7.73 8.19 -0.36
N ASP A 225 -6.60 7.83 0.25
CA ASP A 225 -5.26 8.33 -0.05
C ASP A 225 -4.54 7.52 -1.15
N GLN A 226 -5.28 6.66 -1.84
CA GLN A 226 -4.77 5.92 -2.99
C GLN A 226 -4.54 6.84 -4.18
N MET A 227 -3.60 6.46 -5.04
CA MET A 227 -3.23 7.22 -6.24
C MET A 227 -4.40 7.46 -7.20
N THR A 228 -5.37 6.54 -7.26
CA THR A 228 -6.61 6.71 -8.05
C THR A 228 -7.43 7.94 -7.65
N PHE A 229 -7.26 8.42 -6.42
CA PHE A 229 -7.85 9.64 -5.88
C PHE A 229 -6.85 10.82 -5.82
N GLY A 230 -5.73 10.70 -6.53
CA GLY A 230 -4.65 11.70 -6.55
C GLY A 230 -3.68 11.61 -5.37
N GLY A 231 -3.80 10.58 -4.52
CA GLY A 231 -2.88 10.40 -3.41
C GLY A 231 -1.46 10.04 -3.85
N PHE A 232 -0.50 10.32 -2.97
CA PHE A 232 0.92 10.07 -3.20
C PHE A 232 1.58 9.65 -1.88
N TYR A 233 2.86 9.28 -1.89
CA TYR A 233 3.55 8.88 -0.66
C TYR A 233 4.95 9.47 -0.53
N THR A 234 5.48 9.44 0.68
CA THR A 234 6.91 9.60 0.96
C THR A 234 7.40 8.40 1.77
N MET A 235 8.64 7.99 1.57
CA MET A 235 9.24 6.97 2.42
C MET A 235 9.54 7.56 3.80
N LEU A 236 9.43 6.73 4.83
CA LEU A 236 9.83 7.10 6.19
C LEU A 236 11.13 6.38 6.56
N ASP A 237 11.97 7.08 7.32
CA ASP A 237 13.10 6.44 7.99
C ASP A 237 12.62 5.55 9.15
N GLU A 238 13.55 4.90 9.85
CA GLU A 238 13.19 4.01 10.95
C GLU A 238 12.49 4.73 12.11
N ASN A 239 12.67 6.04 12.26
CA ASN A 239 12.08 6.86 13.31
C ASN A 239 10.80 7.58 12.84
N GLY A 240 10.26 7.22 11.67
CA GLY A 240 9.01 7.77 11.15
C GLY A 240 9.14 9.16 10.53
N HIS A 241 10.35 9.64 10.29
CA HIS A 241 10.57 10.93 9.63
C HIS A 241 10.53 10.76 8.11
N SER A 242 9.90 11.70 7.39
CA SER A 242 9.92 11.70 5.94
C SER A 242 11.33 11.86 5.38
N VAL A 243 11.70 11.03 4.40
CA VAL A 243 13.05 11.09 3.80
C VAL A 243 13.16 12.06 2.63
N GLY A 244 12.09 12.81 2.31
CA GLY A 244 12.09 13.78 1.21
C GLY A 244 10.71 14.16 0.71
N ALA A 245 10.65 14.75 -0.48
CA ALA A 245 9.40 15.09 -1.14
C ALA A 245 8.53 13.84 -1.40
N GLY A 246 7.23 14.05 -1.52
CA GLY A 246 6.30 13.00 -1.90
C GLY A 246 6.33 12.71 -3.40
N TYR A 247 5.97 11.50 -3.82
CA TYR A 247 5.91 11.12 -5.23
C TYR A 247 4.87 10.01 -5.48
N ASP A 248 4.48 9.86 -6.74
CA ASP A 248 3.57 8.83 -7.21
C ASP A 248 4.18 7.98 -8.35
N SER A 249 3.45 6.94 -8.80
CA SER A 249 3.88 6.07 -9.90
C SER A 249 3.66 6.68 -11.30
N HIS A 250 3.26 7.95 -11.40
CA HIS A 250 3.18 8.73 -12.65
C HIS A 250 4.31 9.76 -12.75
N GLY A 251 5.27 9.72 -11.82
CA GLY A 251 6.44 10.60 -11.84
C GLY A 251 6.18 12.01 -11.31
N HIS A 252 5.00 12.27 -10.72
CA HIS A 252 4.77 13.54 -10.04
C HIS A 252 5.58 13.61 -8.76
N VAL A 253 6.11 14.80 -8.46
CA VAL A 253 6.90 15.09 -7.25
C VAL A 253 6.26 16.26 -6.52
N HIS A 254 6.10 16.10 -5.21
CA HIS A 254 5.39 17.02 -4.33
C HIS A 254 6.30 17.44 -3.17
N GLU A 255 7.00 18.57 -3.30
CA GLU A 255 7.75 19.17 -2.18
C GLU A 255 6.81 19.59 -1.05
N THR A 256 5.63 20.09 -1.41
CA THR A 256 4.53 20.44 -0.52
C THR A 256 3.26 19.71 -0.92
N HIS A 257 2.42 19.37 0.06
CA HIS A 257 1.08 18.85 -0.18
C HIS A 257 0.26 19.88 -0.99
N PRO A 258 -0.30 19.53 -2.16
CA PRO A 258 -0.84 20.54 -3.06
C PRO A 258 -2.10 21.29 -2.56
N ASP A 259 -2.82 20.78 -1.55
CA ASP A 259 -4.01 21.49 -1.01
C ASP A 259 -3.71 22.30 0.26
N SER A 260 -2.80 21.82 1.10
CA SER A 260 -2.52 22.41 2.41
C SER A 260 -1.23 23.23 2.43
N GLY A 261 -0.36 23.06 1.42
CA GLY A 261 0.97 23.65 1.38
C GLY A 261 1.95 23.04 2.39
N TYR A 262 1.55 22.00 3.13
CA TYR A 262 2.42 21.36 4.12
C TYR A 262 3.66 20.78 3.45
N ARG A 263 4.85 21.11 3.96
CA ARG A 263 6.11 20.62 3.38
C ARG A 263 6.33 19.15 3.75
N ILE A 264 6.35 18.27 2.76
CA ILE A 264 6.30 16.81 2.99
C ILE A 264 7.52 16.31 3.77
N ALA A 265 8.70 16.87 3.47
CA ALA A 265 9.94 16.51 4.16
C ALA A 265 9.95 16.89 5.66
N ASP A 266 9.01 17.70 6.14
CA ASP A 266 8.91 18.05 7.56
C ASP A 266 7.98 17.10 8.33
N PHE A 267 7.35 16.13 7.64
CA PHE A 267 6.44 15.18 8.26
C PHE A 267 7.17 14.22 9.21
N GLN A 268 6.56 14.02 10.37
CA GLN A 268 6.97 13.07 11.39
C GLN A 268 5.74 12.23 11.78
N LEU A 269 5.83 10.90 11.64
CA LEU A 269 4.82 9.99 12.15
C LEU A 269 4.86 10.00 13.69
N PRO A 270 3.76 10.35 14.39
CA PRO A 270 3.71 10.30 15.84
C PRO A 270 3.68 8.85 16.37
N TYR A 271 4.02 8.70 17.66
CA TYR A 271 3.87 7.44 18.41
C TYR A 271 4.61 6.23 17.81
N MET A 272 5.86 6.44 17.39
CA MET A 272 6.63 5.40 16.71
C MET A 272 6.88 4.15 17.56
N ASP A 273 7.04 4.28 18.88
CA ASP A 273 7.23 3.12 19.75
C ASP A 273 5.93 2.30 19.87
N GLU A 274 4.79 2.98 19.97
CA GLU A 274 3.47 2.37 19.95
C GLU A 274 3.17 1.74 18.59
N VAL A 275 3.57 2.37 17.48
CA VAL A 275 3.45 1.79 16.13
C VAL A 275 4.22 0.48 16.03
N ARG A 276 5.45 0.41 16.57
CA ARG A 276 6.23 -0.84 16.57
C ARG A 276 5.57 -1.94 17.39
N ALA A 277 5.09 -1.60 18.58
CA ALA A 277 4.37 -2.54 19.44
C ALA A 277 3.08 -3.04 18.77
N PHE A 278 2.31 -2.11 18.18
CA PHE A 278 1.07 -2.41 17.48
C PHE A 278 1.28 -3.35 16.29
N ILE A 279 2.30 -3.11 15.47
CA ILE A 279 2.63 -3.98 14.33
C ILE A 279 3.01 -5.39 14.79
N ASP A 280 3.71 -5.52 15.93
CA ASP A 280 4.00 -6.81 16.54
C ASP A 280 2.73 -7.54 17.01
N GLU A 281 1.79 -6.83 17.61
CA GLU A 281 0.52 -7.40 18.08
C GLU A 281 -0.35 -7.88 16.91
N VAL A 282 -0.58 -7.04 15.88
CA VAL A 282 -1.44 -7.41 14.74
C VAL A 282 -0.85 -8.56 13.92
N ALA A 283 0.47 -8.63 13.79
CA ALA A 283 1.12 -9.71 13.05
C ALA A 283 0.94 -11.10 13.68
N ARG A 284 0.60 -11.17 14.97
CA ARG A 284 0.36 -12.43 15.70
C ARG A 284 -1.06 -12.96 15.55
N VAL A 285 -1.99 -12.19 15.01
CA VAL A 285 -3.41 -12.58 14.89
C VAL A 285 -3.57 -13.73 13.89
N VAL A 286 -2.90 -13.63 12.74
CA VAL A 286 -2.90 -14.67 11.70
C VAL A 286 -1.44 -15.04 11.39
N PRO A 287 -0.74 -15.77 12.28
CA PRO A 287 0.70 -16.00 12.18
C PRO A 287 1.10 -16.86 10.97
N GLN A 288 0.12 -17.47 10.28
CA GLN A 288 0.32 -18.19 9.03
C GLN A 288 0.51 -17.26 7.82
N VAL A 289 0.21 -15.97 7.96
CA VAL A 289 0.47 -14.93 6.96
C VAL A 289 1.57 -14.03 7.49
N GLN A 290 2.81 -14.37 7.18
CA GLN A 290 3.97 -13.79 7.85
C GLN A 290 4.48 -12.49 7.21
N TYR A 291 4.26 -12.28 5.91
CA TYR A 291 4.80 -11.13 5.18
C TYR A 291 3.65 -10.24 4.70
N VAL A 292 3.42 -9.14 5.42
CA VAL A 292 2.21 -8.32 5.25
C VAL A 292 2.57 -6.85 5.08
N GLY A 293 1.88 -6.18 4.16
CA GLY A 293 1.80 -4.72 4.09
C GLY A 293 0.61 -4.24 4.92
N TRP A 294 0.88 -3.78 6.14
CA TRP A 294 -0.13 -3.24 7.04
C TRP A 294 -0.39 -1.77 6.72
N ASP A 295 -1.64 -1.39 6.52
CA ASP A 295 -2.03 0.01 6.50
C ASP A 295 -2.62 0.39 7.85
N ILE A 296 -1.96 1.32 8.52
CA ILE A 296 -2.38 1.84 9.82
C ILE A 296 -2.66 3.33 9.72
N VAL A 297 -3.38 3.85 10.70
CA VAL A 297 -3.52 5.28 10.93
C VAL A 297 -3.17 5.55 12.38
N VAL A 298 -2.35 6.56 12.64
CA VAL A 298 -2.15 7.01 14.02
C VAL A 298 -3.30 7.91 14.41
N SER A 299 -4.12 7.48 15.36
CA SER A 299 -5.19 8.27 15.96
C SER A 299 -4.66 9.11 17.13
N PRO A 300 -5.47 10.01 17.72
CA PRO A 300 -5.10 10.70 18.96
C PRO A 300 -4.69 9.75 20.11
N ASP A 301 -5.28 8.55 20.14
CA ASP A 301 -5.11 7.56 21.21
C ASP A 301 -4.14 6.42 20.86
N GLY A 302 -3.45 6.52 19.72
CA GLY A 302 -2.49 5.50 19.25
C GLY A 302 -2.81 4.93 17.86
N PRO A 303 -1.99 4.00 17.35
CA PRO A 303 -2.21 3.38 16.05
C PRO A 303 -3.49 2.53 16.01
N VAL A 304 -4.20 2.60 14.90
CA VAL A 304 -5.37 1.77 14.58
C VAL A 304 -5.18 1.13 13.21
N LEU A 305 -5.75 -0.06 13.03
CA LEU A 305 -5.58 -0.85 11.81
C LEU A 305 -6.65 -0.49 10.78
N VAL A 306 -6.24 -0.25 9.53
CA VAL A 306 -7.15 -0.01 8.40
C VAL A 306 -7.33 -1.26 7.57
N GLU A 307 -6.23 -1.84 7.09
CA GLU A 307 -6.23 -3.06 6.28
C GLU A 307 -4.87 -3.80 6.39
N GLY A 308 -4.86 -5.06 6.00
CA GLY A 308 -3.64 -5.86 5.87
C GLY A 308 -3.55 -6.47 4.46
N ASN A 309 -2.37 -6.38 3.85
CA ASN A 309 -2.13 -6.83 2.49
C ASN A 309 -1.13 -8.00 2.46
N TRP A 310 -1.60 -9.24 2.31
CA TRP A 310 -0.72 -10.42 2.16
C TRP A 310 0.14 -10.34 0.88
N GLY A 311 -0.39 -9.76 -0.19
CA GLY A 311 0.40 -9.29 -1.32
C GLY A 311 1.01 -7.93 -1.02
N ALA A 312 1.98 -7.85 -0.11
CA ALA A 312 2.45 -6.60 0.51
C ALA A 312 2.80 -5.46 -0.46
N GLY A 313 3.12 -5.78 -1.72
CA GLY A 313 3.57 -4.81 -2.72
C GLY A 313 4.98 -4.33 -2.42
N VAL A 314 5.37 -3.20 -2.99
CA VAL A 314 6.66 -2.55 -2.70
C VAL A 314 6.47 -1.04 -2.66
N TYR A 315 7.05 -0.44 -1.61
CA TYR A 315 7.34 0.98 -1.55
C TYR A 315 8.85 1.11 -1.37
N GLU A 316 9.48 1.92 -2.21
CA GLU A 316 10.92 2.12 -2.25
C GLU A 316 11.25 3.57 -2.54
N ASN A 317 12.48 3.96 -2.22
CA ASN A 317 12.99 5.29 -2.50
C ASN A 317 13.00 5.58 -4.01
N LYS A 318 12.69 6.83 -4.38
CA LYS A 318 12.96 7.35 -5.72
C LYS A 318 14.25 8.19 -5.68
N PRO A 319 15.39 7.69 -6.18
CA PRO A 319 16.70 8.33 -6.05
C PRO A 319 16.75 9.77 -6.58
N SER A 320 16.05 10.08 -7.66
CA SER A 320 15.97 11.44 -8.23
C SER A 320 15.25 12.44 -7.32
N VAL A 321 14.38 11.95 -6.42
CA VAL A 321 13.58 12.79 -5.51
C VAL A 321 14.23 12.89 -4.13
N THR A 322 14.63 11.76 -3.58
CA THR A 322 15.13 11.66 -2.19
C THR A 322 16.64 11.84 -2.09
N GLY A 323 17.38 11.68 -3.21
CA GLY A 323 18.84 11.55 -3.20
C GLY A 323 19.34 10.22 -2.63
N ILE A 324 18.46 9.37 -2.09
CA ILE A 324 18.81 8.06 -1.52
C ILE A 324 18.92 7.05 -2.65
N ARG A 325 20.14 6.55 -2.87
CA ARG A 325 20.48 5.65 -3.98
C ARG A 325 20.48 4.17 -3.59
N THR A 326 20.03 3.85 -2.39
CA THR A 326 19.92 2.48 -1.86
C THR A 326 18.48 2.18 -1.45
N GLY A 327 18.05 0.95 -1.68
CA GLY A 327 16.75 0.45 -1.25
C GLY A 327 16.81 -0.36 0.05
N HIS A 328 15.68 -0.97 0.37
CA HIS A 328 15.43 -1.65 1.65
C HIS A 328 15.80 -3.15 1.63
N LYS A 329 16.09 -3.75 0.47
CA LYS A 329 16.35 -5.20 0.34
C LYS A 329 17.42 -5.77 1.28
N PRO A 330 18.50 -5.06 1.64
CA PRO A 330 19.44 -5.56 2.65
C PRO A 330 18.76 -5.92 3.97
N ARG A 331 17.83 -5.08 4.46
CA ARG A 331 17.05 -5.35 5.68
C ARG A 331 16.16 -6.57 5.53
N TYR A 332 15.53 -6.75 4.36
CA TYR A 332 14.72 -7.93 4.06
C TYR A 332 15.58 -9.20 4.12
N ARG A 333 16.81 -9.16 3.61
CA ARG A 333 17.73 -10.31 3.64
C ARG A 333 18.22 -10.62 5.05
N GLU A 334 18.51 -9.60 5.85
CA GLU A 334 18.92 -9.75 7.24
C GLU A 334 17.84 -10.47 8.06
N VAL A 335 16.58 -10.07 7.89
CA VAL A 335 15.45 -10.63 8.64
C VAL A 335 15.00 -11.99 8.10
N ILE A 336 14.84 -12.13 6.78
CA ILE A 336 14.16 -13.28 6.16
C ILE A 336 15.15 -14.36 5.67
N GLY A 337 16.39 -13.99 5.35
CA GLY A 337 17.45 -14.92 4.94
C GLY A 337 17.31 -15.50 3.53
N PHE A 338 17.31 -14.68 2.48
CA PHE A 338 17.20 -15.12 1.07
C PHE A 338 18.22 -14.53 0.08
#